data_AF-A0A958KYA4-F1
#
_entry.id   AF-A0A958KYA4-F1
#
_cell.length_a   1.000
_cell.length_b   1.000
_cell.length_c   1.000
_cell.angle_alpha   90.00
_cell.angle_beta   90.00
_cell.angle_gamma   90.00
#
_symmetry.space_group_name_H-M   'P 1'
#
loop_
_entity.id
_entity.type
_entity.pdbx_description
1 polymer ?
#
loop_
_entity_poly.entity_id
_entity_poly.type
_entity_poly.pdbx_seq_one_letter_code
_entity_poly.pdbx_strand_id
1 'polypeptide(L)'
;MNQRNLTVLTDVVLITCIVQRGLADAIVKAAREAGAQGATVYYARGTGVRERLGILGVAVEVEKEIINVVVASDQVDYVFDKMFLAGKLDTPGMGFIYCSQLEKAATYIPPALVEKLKASSKNEKEHSTHSNKKAA
;
A
#
# COMPACT_ATOMS: atom_id res chain seq x y z
N MET A 1 4.61 35.60 -8.01
CA MET A 1 4.42 34.55 -6.97
C MET A 1 4.22 33.23 -7.68
N ASN A 2 5.08 32.22 -7.46
CA ASN A 2 4.86 30.89 -8.02
C ASN A 2 3.59 30.29 -7.44
N GLN A 3 2.61 29.98 -8.28
CA GLN A 3 1.40 29.29 -7.85
C GLN A 3 1.77 27.87 -7.40
N ARG A 4 1.55 27.58 -6.11
CA ARG A 4 1.70 26.24 -5.54
C ARG A 4 0.42 25.46 -5.80
N ASN A 5 0.52 24.37 -6.55
CA ASN A 5 -0.61 23.48 -6.84
C ASN A 5 -0.54 22.22 -5.95
N LEU A 6 -1.67 21.83 -5.36
CA LEU A 6 -1.82 20.57 -4.63
C LEU A 6 -2.48 19.54 -5.54
N THR A 7 -1.77 18.47 -5.87
CA THR A 7 -2.37 17.32 -6.56
C THR A 7 -2.68 16.24 -5.53
N VAL A 8 -3.94 15.83 -5.48
CA VAL A 8 -4.43 14.80 -4.56
C VAL A 8 -4.64 13.51 -5.35
N LEU A 9 -4.08 12.42 -4.84
CA LEU A 9 -4.33 11.06 -5.26
C LEU A 9 -5.63 10.58 -4.61
N THR A 10 -6.56 10.12 -5.43
CA THR A 10 -7.81 9.46 -5.02
C THR A 10 -7.74 7.97 -5.31
N ASP A 11 -8.68 7.20 -4.78
CA ASP A 11 -8.83 5.76 -5.06
C ASP A 11 -7.58 4.95 -4.70
N VAL A 12 -6.94 5.33 -3.60
CA VAL A 12 -5.78 4.65 -3.04
C VAL A 12 -6.08 4.07 -1.66
N VAL A 13 -5.43 2.96 -1.35
CA VAL A 13 -5.57 2.23 -0.10
C VAL A 13 -4.18 2.04 0.52
N LEU A 14 -4.11 2.19 1.84
CA LEU A 14 -2.93 1.85 2.62
C LEU A 14 -3.05 0.40 3.11
N ILE A 15 -2.13 -0.46 2.68
CA ILE A 15 -1.92 -1.78 3.27
C ILE A 15 -0.86 -1.63 4.37
N THR A 16 -1.19 -2.10 5.57
CA THR A 16 -0.29 -2.14 6.72
C THR A 16 -0.07 -3.58 7.14
N CYS A 17 1.17 -4.02 7.14
CA CYS A 17 1.59 -5.35 7.57
C CYS A 17 2.53 -5.24 8.77
N ILE A 18 2.25 -5.96 9.84
CA ILE A 18 3.03 -5.96 11.08
C ILE A 18 3.58 -7.36 11.31
N VAL A 19 4.90 -7.48 11.33
CA VAL A 19 5.62 -8.76 11.42
C VAL A 19 6.74 -8.72 12.44
N GLN A 20 7.33 -9.88 12.73
CA GLN A 20 8.55 -9.96 13.53
C GLN A 20 9.71 -9.30 12.79
N ARG A 21 10.69 -8.80 13.56
CA ARG A 21 11.88 -8.15 13.01
C ARG A 21 12.65 -9.09 12.07
N GLY A 22 13.16 -8.56 10.96
CA GLY A 22 13.90 -9.31 9.95
C GLY A 22 13.04 -10.00 8.88
N LEU A 23 11.72 -9.81 8.91
CA LEU A 23 10.80 -10.39 7.91
C LEU A 23 10.32 -9.37 6.87
N ALA A 24 10.55 -8.06 7.08
CA ALA A 24 10.01 -7.04 6.20
C ALA A 24 10.53 -7.11 4.76
N ASP A 25 11.82 -7.40 4.56
CA ASP A 25 12.43 -7.35 3.23
C ASP A 25 11.78 -8.32 2.23
N ALA A 26 11.46 -9.53 2.67
CA ALA A 26 10.79 -10.53 1.83
C ALA A 26 9.38 -10.07 1.43
N ILE A 27 8.65 -9.45 2.36
CA ILE A 27 7.28 -8.95 2.15
C ILE A 27 7.30 -7.72 1.24
N VAL A 28 8.23 -6.79 1.44
CA VAL A 28 8.42 -5.62 0.58
C VAL A 28 8.79 -6.03 -0.84
N LYS A 29 9.65 -7.04 -1.00
CA LYS A 29 9.96 -7.61 -2.32
C LYS A 29 8.71 -8.16 -3.00
N ALA A 30 7.91 -8.95 -2.29
CA ALA A 30 6.66 -9.50 -2.82
C ALA A 30 5.65 -8.40 -3.21
N ALA A 31 5.51 -7.36 -2.39
CA ALA A 31 4.65 -6.22 -2.70
C ALA A 31 5.10 -5.51 -4.00
N ARG A 32 6.41 -5.27 -4.16
CA ARG A 32 6.97 -4.63 -5.35
C ARG A 32 6.78 -5.48 -6.61
N GLU A 33 7.01 -6.78 -6.51
CA GLU A 33 6.75 -7.74 -7.60
C GLU A 33 5.26 -7.80 -7.97
N ALA A 34 4.36 -7.52 -7.01
CA ALA A 34 2.93 -7.44 -7.24
C ALA A 34 2.45 -6.08 -7.82
N GLY A 35 3.34 -5.10 -7.99
CA GLY A 35 3.04 -3.80 -8.60
C GLY A 35 3.10 -2.60 -7.66
N ALA A 36 3.36 -2.82 -6.36
CA ALA A 36 3.53 -1.72 -5.42
C ALA A 36 4.75 -0.85 -5.80
N GLN A 37 4.56 0.47 -5.82
CA GLN A 37 5.61 1.40 -6.23
C GLN A 37 6.69 1.60 -5.16
N GLY A 38 6.35 1.38 -3.89
CA GLY A 38 7.27 1.53 -2.77
C GLY A 38 6.64 1.07 -1.47
N ALA A 39 7.45 1.05 -0.41
CA ALA A 39 7.01 0.73 0.93
C ALA A 39 7.76 1.61 1.93
N THR A 40 7.09 1.98 3.02
CA THR A 40 7.71 2.59 4.19
C THR A 40 7.81 1.53 5.27
N VAL A 41 9.02 1.31 5.81
CA VAL A 41 9.27 0.34 6.87
C VAL A 41 9.81 1.05 8.09
N TYR A 42 9.31 0.70 9.27
CA TYR A 42 9.80 1.21 10.55
C TYR A 42 9.69 0.18 11.65
N TYR A 43 10.55 0.31 12.66
CA TYR A 43 10.53 -0.56 13.82
C TYR A 43 9.45 -0.15 14.81
N ALA A 44 8.84 -1.14 15.42
CA ALA A 44 7.86 -0.97 16.48
C ALA A 44 8.10 -2.00 17.59
N ARG A 45 7.43 -1.79 18.72
CA ARG A 45 7.27 -2.83 19.74
C ARG A 45 5.80 -3.17 19.84
N GLY A 46 5.50 -4.47 19.77
CA GLY A 46 4.14 -4.98 19.85
C GLY A 46 4.00 -5.86 21.08
N THR A 47 2.89 -5.70 21.79
CA THR A 47 2.45 -6.59 22.86
C THR A 47 1.30 -7.46 22.37
N GLY A 48 1.11 -8.63 22.97
CA GLY A 48 0.11 -9.58 22.48
C GLY A 48 -0.41 -10.56 23.51
N VAL A 49 -1.40 -11.38 23.11
CA VAL A 49 -2.01 -12.39 23.99
C VAL A 49 -0.96 -13.38 24.54
N ARG A 50 0.09 -13.67 23.75
CA ARG A 50 1.17 -14.60 24.13
C ARG A 50 2.05 -14.08 25.28
N GLU A 51 2.14 -12.77 25.49
CA GLU A 51 2.89 -12.21 26.62
C GLU A 51 2.18 -12.42 27.95
N ARG A 52 0.87 -12.70 27.93
CA ARG A 52 0.09 -13.05 29.14
C ARG A 52 0.38 -14.47 29.65
N LEU A 53 1.25 -15.24 29.00
CA LEU A 53 1.61 -16.61 29.37
C LEU A 53 2.67 -16.69 30.51
N GLY A 54 2.96 -15.60 31.21
CA GLY A 54 3.90 -15.59 32.35
C GLY A 54 5.35 -15.81 31.91
N ILE A 55 6.05 -16.78 32.52
CA ILE A 55 7.46 -17.11 32.21
C ILE A 55 7.66 -17.45 30.73
N LEU A 56 6.65 -18.06 30.08
CA LEU A 56 6.66 -18.37 28.65
C LEU A 56 6.56 -17.11 27.76
N GLY A 57 6.08 -15.99 28.31
CA GLY A 57 6.02 -14.69 27.63
C GLY A 57 7.38 -14.03 27.45
N VAL A 58 8.40 -14.39 28.25
CA VAL A 58 9.77 -13.83 28.16
C VAL A 58 10.47 -14.21 26.85
N ALA A 59 10.08 -15.35 26.26
CA ALA A 59 10.60 -15.79 24.96
C ALA A 59 9.90 -15.11 23.76
N VAL A 60 8.93 -14.23 23.98
CA VAL A 60 8.19 -13.57 22.89
C VAL A 60 8.97 -12.36 22.40
N GLU A 61 9.29 -12.36 21.10
CA GLU A 61 9.92 -11.24 20.43
C GLU A 61 8.99 -10.01 20.43
N VAL A 62 9.33 -9.01 21.23
CA VAL A 62 8.59 -7.74 21.32
C VAL A 62 8.83 -6.82 20.13
N GLU A 63 9.97 -6.99 19.45
CA GLU A 63 10.35 -6.14 18.33
C GLU A 63 9.61 -6.55 17.05
N LYS A 64 9.06 -5.55 16.37
CA LYS A 64 8.27 -5.69 15.16
C LYS A 64 8.82 -4.80 14.06
N GLU A 65 8.53 -5.16 12.84
CA GLU A 65 8.62 -4.29 11.67
C GLU A 65 7.21 -4.02 11.16
N ILE A 66 6.91 -2.75 10.91
CA ILE A 66 5.67 -2.31 10.27
C ILE A 66 5.97 -1.87 8.86
N ILE A 67 5.23 -2.41 7.91
CA ILE A 67 5.37 -2.18 6.48
C ILE A 67 4.10 -1.49 6.01
N ASN A 68 4.25 -0.30 5.45
CA ASN A 68 3.17 0.49 4.88
C ASN A 68 3.36 0.59 3.37
N VAL A 69 2.34 0.17 2.62
CA VAL A 69 2.32 0.20 1.15
C VAL A 69 1.06 0.92 0.71
N VAL A 70 1.20 1.96 -0.12
CA VAL A 70 0.07 2.63 -0.75
C VAL A 70 -0.09 2.08 -2.16
N VAL A 71 -1.29 1.60 -2.48
CA VAL A 71 -1.64 1.01 -3.78
C VAL A 71 -2.93 1.60 -4.32
N ALA A 72 -3.13 1.47 -5.64
CA ALA A 72 -4.42 1.78 -6.25
C ALA A 72 -5.47 0.76 -5.78
N SER A 73 -6.74 1.20 -5.68
CA SER A 73 -7.83 0.38 -5.12
C SER A 73 -8.06 -0.92 -5.88
N ASP A 74 -7.81 -0.93 -7.19
CA ASP A 74 -7.91 -2.10 -8.08
C ASP A 74 -6.74 -3.10 -7.90
N GLN A 75 -5.68 -2.72 -7.21
CA GLN A 75 -4.51 -3.58 -6.94
C GLN A 75 -4.49 -4.14 -5.51
N VAL A 76 -5.41 -3.70 -4.65
CA VAL A 76 -5.37 -4.02 -3.20
C VAL A 76 -5.33 -5.51 -2.97
N ASP A 77 -6.30 -6.26 -3.49
CA ASP A 77 -6.43 -7.69 -3.21
C ASP A 77 -5.18 -8.47 -3.64
N TYR A 78 -4.68 -8.19 -4.85
CA TYR A 78 -3.51 -8.88 -5.37
C TYR A 78 -2.24 -8.59 -4.56
N VAL A 79 -1.99 -7.32 -4.22
CA VAL A 79 -0.81 -6.95 -3.41
C VAL A 79 -0.94 -7.49 -1.99
N PHE A 80 -2.14 -7.41 -1.41
CA PHE A 80 -2.44 -7.91 -0.06
C PHE A 80 -2.16 -9.41 0.04
N ASP A 81 -2.66 -10.21 -0.89
CA ASP A 81 -2.45 -11.66 -0.92
C ASP A 81 -0.97 -12.03 -1.05
N LYS A 82 -0.23 -11.32 -1.91
CA LYS A 82 1.21 -11.54 -2.08
C LYS A 82 1.99 -11.23 -0.82
N MET A 83 1.66 -10.13 -0.14
CA MET A 83 2.25 -9.78 1.16
C MET A 83 1.89 -10.80 2.24
N PHE A 84 0.63 -11.25 2.28
CA PHE A 84 0.13 -12.23 3.25
C PHE A 84 0.91 -13.56 3.17
N LEU A 85 1.05 -14.10 1.95
CA LEU A 85 1.76 -15.35 1.72
C LEU A 85 3.27 -15.20 1.96
N ALA A 86 3.88 -14.09 1.52
CA ALA A 86 5.31 -13.83 1.75
C ALA A 86 5.65 -13.72 3.25
N GLY A 87 4.74 -13.16 4.05
CA GLY A 87 4.87 -13.05 5.50
C GLY A 87 4.49 -14.32 6.26
N LYS A 88 4.00 -15.37 5.60
CA LYS A 88 3.45 -16.59 6.22
C LYS A 88 2.42 -16.27 7.30
N LEU A 89 1.55 -15.28 7.03
CA LEU A 89 0.60 -14.76 8.02
C LEU A 89 -0.55 -15.75 8.33
N ASP A 90 -0.62 -16.85 7.58
CA ASP A 90 -1.41 -18.06 7.87
C ASP A 90 -0.81 -18.92 9.00
N THR A 91 0.41 -18.62 9.45
CA THR A 91 1.08 -19.35 10.53
C THR A 91 0.99 -18.60 11.87
N PRO A 92 0.68 -19.29 12.99
CA PRO A 92 0.55 -18.64 14.30
C PRO A 92 1.77 -17.81 14.72
N GLY A 93 1.53 -16.53 15.02
CA GLY A 93 2.54 -15.62 15.55
C GLY A 93 3.43 -14.93 14.51
N MET A 94 3.12 -15.07 13.22
CA MET A 94 3.88 -14.41 12.15
C MET A 94 3.54 -12.93 11.96
N GLY A 95 2.39 -12.48 12.46
CA GLY A 95 1.99 -11.09 12.40
C GLY A 95 0.50 -10.90 12.15
N PHE A 96 0.15 -9.71 11.66
CA PHE A 96 -1.16 -9.43 11.10
C PHE A 96 -1.06 -8.36 10.02
N ILE A 97 -2.01 -8.36 9.09
CA ILE A 97 -2.08 -7.43 7.96
C ILE A 97 -3.51 -6.90 7.85
N TYR A 98 -3.64 -5.62 7.50
CA TYR A 98 -4.93 -4.97 7.29
C TYR A 98 -4.80 -3.85 6.25
N CYS A 99 -5.94 -3.33 5.79
CA CYS A 99 -5.98 -2.20 4.88
C CYS A 99 -6.88 -1.08 5.42
N SER A 100 -6.49 0.17 5.12
CA SER A 100 -7.26 1.37 5.44
C SER A 100 -7.50 2.18 4.16
N GLN A 101 -8.76 2.55 3.91
CA GLN A 101 -9.08 3.49 2.83
C GLN A 101 -8.46 4.86 3.13
N LEU A 102 -7.84 5.47 2.13
CA LEU A 102 -7.29 6.82 2.25
C LEU A 102 -8.23 7.80 1.56
N GLU A 103 -8.68 8.82 2.29
CA GLU A 103 -9.49 9.89 1.69
C GLU A 103 -8.67 10.75 0.74
N LYS A 104 -7.41 11.04 1.09
CA LYS A 104 -6.49 11.89 0.34
C LYS A 104 -5.06 11.45 0.56
N ALA A 105 -4.28 11.35 -0.51
CA ALA A 105 -2.82 11.30 -0.45
C ALA A 105 -2.22 12.37 -1.38
N ALA A 106 -1.07 12.92 -1.04
CA ALA A 106 -0.40 13.93 -1.86
C ALA A 106 1.11 13.73 -1.79
N THR A 107 1.78 13.96 -2.91
CA THR A 107 3.24 13.92 -3.02
C THR A 107 3.71 14.94 -4.05
N TYR A 108 5.02 15.18 -4.09
CA TYR A 108 5.62 15.94 -5.17
C TYR A 108 5.49 15.15 -6.48
N ILE A 109 4.82 15.75 -7.46
CA ILE A 109 4.72 15.23 -8.82
C ILE A 109 5.48 16.18 -9.74
N PRO A 110 6.52 15.70 -10.46
CA PRO A 110 7.24 16.52 -11.42
C PRO A 110 6.29 17.18 -12.43
N PRO A 111 6.45 18.48 -12.76
CA PRO A 111 5.54 19.19 -13.67
C PRO A 111 5.33 18.48 -15.02
N ALA A 112 6.38 17.89 -15.58
CA ALA A 112 6.33 17.13 -16.82
C ALA A 112 5.37 15.92 -16.76
N LEU A 113 5.21 15.30 -15.58
CA LEU A 113 4.28 14.19 -15.39
C LEU A 113 2.83 14.69 -15.29
N VAL A 114 2.62 15.82 -14.61
CA VAL A 114 1.30 16.47 -14.50
C VAL A 114 0.76 16.84 -15.88
N GLU A 115 1.60 17.38 -16.76
CA GLU A 115 1.22 17.71 -18.13
C GLU A 115 0.83 16.48 -18.95
N LYS A 116 1.62 15.39 -18.85
CA LYS A 116 1.31 14.12 -19.51
C LYS A 116 -0.01 13.51 -19.03
N LEU A 117 -0.27 13.56 -17.73
CA LEU A 117 -1.54 13.07 -17.15
C LEU A 117 -2.72 13.90 -17.67
N LYS A 118 -2.61 15.24 -17.66
CA LYS A 118 -3.66 16.13 -18.20
C LYS A 118 -3.92 15.91 -19.69
N ALA A 119 -2.89 15.63 -20.48
CA ALA A 119 -3.03 15.31 -21.90
C ALA A 119 -3.74 13.96 -22.11
N SER A 120 -3.40 12.94 -21.31
CA SER A 120 -4.00 11.60 -21.39
C SER A 120 -5.49 11.63 -21.02
N SER A 121 -5.88 12.37 -19.98
CA SER A 121 -7.29 12.51 -19.57
C SER A 121 -8.17 13.29 -20.57
N LYS A 122 -7.58 14.09 -21.48
CA LYS A 122 -8.33 14.76 -22.56
C LYS A 122 -8.64 13.79 -23.71
N ASN A 123 -7.69 12.94 -24.08
CA ASN A 123 -7.87 11.97 -25.17
C ASN A 123 -8.94 10.91 -24.87
N GLU A 124 -9.07 10.47 -23.61
CA GLU A 124 -10.16 9.54 -23.19
C GLU A 124 -11.56 10.17 -23.27
N LYS A 125 -11.67 11.49 -23.05
CA LYS A 125 -12.94 12.22 -23.15
C LYS A 125 -13.37 12.47 -24.60
N GLU A 126 -12.42 12.60 -25.54
CA GLU A 126 -12.72 12.75 -26.96
C GLU A 126 -13.08 11.41 -27.63
N HIS A 127 -12.47 10.30 -27.22
CA HIS A 127 -12.81 8.96 -27.74
C HIS A 127 -14.19 8.46 -27.29
N SER A 128 -14.63 8.80 -26.09
CA SER A 128 -15.98 8.45 -25.60
C SER A 128 -17.11 9.27 -26.27
N THR A 129 -16.82 10.47 -26.79
CA THR A 129 -17.82 11.30 -27.51
C THR A 129 -18.05 10.87 -28.95
N HIS A 130 -17.11 10.14 -29.59
CA HIS A 130 -17.27 9.65 -30.97
C HIS A 130 -17.96 8.29 -31.08
N SER A 131 -17.95 7.46 -30.03
CA SER A 131 -18.68 6.19 -30.02
C SER A 131 -20.21 6.39 -29.98
N ASN A 132 -20.70 7.42 -29.29
CA ASN A 132 -22.14 7.65 -29.09
C ASN A 132 -22.86 8.31 -30.29
N LYS A 133 -22.18 8.57 -31.41
CA LYS A 133 -22.78 9.13 -32.64
C LYS A 133 -23.04 8.10 -33.76
N LYS A 134 -22.71 6.81 -33.56
CA LYS A 134 -22.95 5.74 -34.55
C LYS A 134 -24.18 4.86 -34.27
N ALA A 135 -24.99 5.21 -33.27
CA ALA A 135 -26.18 4.45 -32.87
C ALA A 135 -27.50 5.23 -32.97
N ALA A 136 -27.54 6.28 -33.80
CA ALA A 136 -28.76 7.04 -34.13
C ALA A 136 -29.05 6.96 -35.63
#